data_AF-A0A5B8UI91-F1
#
_entry.id   AF-A0A5B8UI91-F1
#
_cell.length_a   1.000
_cell.length_b   1.000
_cell.length_c   1.000
_cell.angle_alpha   90.00
_cell.angle_beta   90.00
_cell.angle_gamma   90.00
#
_symmetry.space_group_name_H-M   'P 1'
#
loop_
_entity.id
_entity.type
_entity.pdbx_description
1 polymer ?
#
loop_
_entity_poly.entity_id
_entity_poly.type
_entity_poly.pdbx_seq_one_letter_code
_entity_poly.pdbx_strand_id
1 'polypeptide(L)'
;MFRPVWMIFLLLCFAACKNDDKKKETQTKTEAPQIGLASFFKEGALPYQLSDTALLRNSDTASLPASIVAPLIADSIKKKYFDEDKIRYTALARFAQKGKDVYYIIKASGGGKKAALLLVFDKQNNFGATYPLLLPDANPNTSQTVVMDKNFTVTKTTTLRNGAEVTGEGKEVVAYDAASKAFSLIMMDALNDNPAVLVNPIDTFPKKNKLAGDYFLNKKNLIAVRDGRYPTQLLVYIHTENEAGDCIGQLKGEFILTTSTTAAYRQGGDPCVLNLTFNGNTVSMSEERGCGNYRGLDCPLSGSFTRKKAQSAKPLSSKTKRR
;
A
#
# COMPACT_ATOMS: atom_id res chain seq x y z
N MET A 1 66.02 53.31 -33.10
CA MET A 1 64.90 52.36 -33.20
C MET A 1 64.10 52.43 -31.90
N PHE A 2 62.79 52.53 -32.03
CA PHE A 2 61.86 53.16 -31.10
C PHE A 2 61.47 52.33 -29.86
N ARG A 3 61.59 52.99 -28.69
CA ARG A 3 60.84 52.95 -27.41
C ARG A 3 60.01 51.70 -27.00
N PRO A 4 60.16 51.21 -25.75
CA PRO A 4 59.20 50.31 -25.12
C PRO A 4 58.01 51.13 -24.59
N VAL A 5 56.91 51.18 -25.33
CA VAL A 5 55.63 51.80 -24.91
C VAL A 5 54.59 50.75 -24.53
N TRP A 6 54.93 49.46 -24.59
CA TRP A 6 53.96 48.37 -24.46
C TRP A 6 53.90 47.74 -23.06
N MET A 7 53.99 48.56 -22.00
CA MET A 7 53.83 48.06 -20.62
C MET A 7 53.10 49.05 -19.68
N ILE A 8 52.35 50.00 -20.24
CA ILE A 8 51.52 50.96 -19.47
C ILE A 8 50.03 50.88 -19.84
N PHE A 9 49.64 50.05 -20.83
CA PHE A 9 48.23 49.93 -21.25
C PHE A 9 47.46 48.78 -20.58
N LEU A 10 48.09 47.98 -19.72
CA LEU A 10 47.46 46.83 -19.06
C LEU A 10 47.13 47.05 -17.56
N LEU A 11 47.26 48.30 -17.07
CA LEU A 11 47.14 48.62 -15.64
C LEU A 11 46.15 49.77 -15.35
N LEU A 12 45.27 50.10 -16.31
CA LEU A 12 44.32 51.22 -16.22
C LEU A 12 42.83 50.83 -16.33
N CYS A 13 42.49 49.53 -16.28
CA CYS A 13 41.08 49.08 -16.26
C CYS A 13 40.56 48.64 -14.88
N PHE A 14 41.31 48.86 -13.80
CA PHE A 14 40.86 48.60 -12.43
C PHE A 14 40.84 49.88 -11.59
N ALA A 15 40.00 50.85 -11.96
CA ALA A 15 39.53 51.87 -11.03
C ALA A 15 38.25 52.54 -11.54
N ALA A 16 37.23 52.56 -10.66
CA ALA A 16 36.01 53.37 -10.69
C ALA A 16 34.82 52.88 -11.54
N CYS A 17 33.82 52.27 -10.89
CA CYS A 17 32.75 53.06 -10.29
C CYS A 17 32.02 52.29 -9.18
N LYS A 18 32.15 52.85 -7.97
CA LYS A 18 31.36 52.58 -6.77
C LYS A 18 30.10 53.44 -6.88
N ASN A 19 28.92 52.89 -6.66
CA ASN A 19 27.73 53.67 -6.30
C ASN A 19 26.83 52.81 -5.40
N ASP A 20 26.78 53.22 -4.15
CA ASP A 20 25.87 52.76 -3.11
C ASP A 20 24.50 53.47 -3.23
N ASP A 21 23.47 52.73 -2.83
CA ASP A 21 22.16 53.15 -2.31
C ASP A 21 21.18 53.96 -3.16
N LYS A 22 20.11 53.26 -3.58
CA LYS A 22 18.73 53.65 -3.22
C LYS A 22 17.88 52.43 -2.86
N LYS A 23 17.57 52.32 -1.57
CA LYS A 23 16.42 51.55 -1.06
C LYS A 23 15.15 51.96 -1.82
N LYS A 24 14.52 51.01 -2.49
CA LYS A 24 13.07 51.03 -2.70
C LYS A 24 12.49 49.85 -1.95
N GLU A 25 11.89 50.15 -0.80
CA GLU A 25 10.83 49.32 -0.27
C GLU A 25 9.74 49.21 -1.33
N THR A 26 9.49 48.01 -1.81
CA THR A 26 8.26 47.70 -2.53
C THR A 26 7.82 46.31 -2.07
N GLN A 27 6.93 46.37 -1.09
CA GLN A 27 5.81 45.46 -0.85
C GLN A 27 5.89 44.08 -1.51
N THR A 28 6.06 43.10 -0.63
CA THR A 28 5.64 41.70 -0.71
C THR A 28 4.55 41.44 -1.76
N LYS A 29 4.97 41.01 -2.95
CA LYS A 29 4.27 40.00 -3.74
C LYS A 29 5.33 39.03 -4.21
N THR A 30 5.37 37.87 -3.58
CA THR A 30 6.15 36.72 -4.05
C THR A 30 5.48 36.22 -5.34
N GLU A 31 5.71 36.91 -6.45
CA GLU A 31 5.49 36.32 -7.76
C GLU A 31 6.57 35.25 -7.92
N ALA A 32 6.13 33.99 -8.01
CA ALA A 32 7.02 32.88 -8.29
C ALA A 32 7.81 33.21 -9.58
N PRO A 33 9.14 33.08 -9.60
CA PRO A 33 9.93 33.41 -10.77
C PRO A 33 9.45 32.56 -11.96
N GLN A 34 8.92 33.21 -13.00
CA GLN A 34 8.52 32.61 -14.28
C GLN A 34 9.74 32.21 -15.13
N ILE A 35 10.73 31.55 -14.52
CA ILE A 35 11.82 30.90 -15.26
C ILE A 35 11.28 29.56 -15.75
N GLY A 36 11.33 29.34 -17.07
CA GLY A 36 10.68 28.22 -17.74
C GLY A 36 11.21 26.87 -17.30
N LEU A 37 10.53 26.24 -16.32
CA LEU A 37 10.79 24.88 -15.84
C LEU A 37 10.93 23.88 -17.00
N ALA A 38 10.18 24.10 -18.09
CA ALA A 38 10.15 23.26 -19.28
C ALA A 38 11.52 22.98 -19.91
N SER A 39 12.48 23.92 -19.88
CA SER A 39 13.78 23.73 -20.53
C SER A 39 14.66 22.67 -19.86
N PHE A 40 14.36 22.30 -18.61
CA PHE A 40 15.11 21.30 -17.86
C PHE A 40 14.62 19.87 -18.10
N PHE A 41 13.51 19.68 -18.81
CA PHE A 41 12.85 18.39 -18.90
C PHE A 41 12.81 17.87 -20.33
N LYS A 42 12.92 16.55 -20.44
CA LYS A 42 12.59 15.83 -21.67
C LYS A 42 11.10 15.48 -21.67
N GLU A 43 10.48 15.55 -22.84
CA GLU A 43 9.10 15.11 -23.01
C GLU A 43 9.03 13.60 -22.76
N GLY A 44 8.12 13.17 -21.89
CA GLY A 44 7.84 11.77 -21.59
C GLY A 44 6.65 11.26 -22.41
N ALA A 45 6.60 9.94 -22.62
CA ALA A 45 5.47 9.27 -23.23
C ALA A 45 4.51 8.73 -22.16
N LEU A 46 3.20 8.76 -22.45
CA LEU A 46 2.16 8.14 -21.63
C LEU A 46 1.69 6.81 -22.26
N PRO A 47 1.43 5.76 -21.47
CA PRO A 47 1.55 5.72 -20.00
C PRO A 47 3.02 5.77 -19.54
N TYR A 48 3.26 6.45 -18.42
CA TYR A 48 4.58 6.54 -17.79
C TYR A 48 4.61 5.65 -16.55
N GLN A 49 5.69 4.88 -16.37
CA GLN A 49 5.86 4.00 -15.23
C GLN A 49 7.17 4.29 -14.49
N LEU A 50 7.13 4.28 -13.16
CA LEU A 50 8.28 4.44 -12.29
C LEU A 50 8.20 3.49 -11.10
N SER A 51 9.17 2.59 -10.98
CA SER A 51 9.39 1.77 -9.79
C SER A 51 10.33 2.45 -8.79
N ASP A 52 10.24 2.07 -7.53
CA ASP A 52 11.17 2.48 -6.47
C ASP A 52 12.63 2.14 -6.80
N THR A 53 12.88 0.96 -7.37
CA THR A 53 14.20 0.48 -7.74
C THR A 53 14.79 1.35 -8.83
N ALA A 54 14.01 1.71 -9.85
CA ALA A 54 14.42 2.64 -10.90
C ALA A 54 14.70 4.04 -10.34
N LEU A 55 13.85 4.55 -9.42
CA LEU A 55 14.08 5.83 -8.75
C LEU A 55 15.37 5.82 -7.91
N LEU A 56 15.60 4.75 -7.15
CA LEU A 56 16.75 4.58 -6.28
C LEU A 56 18.05 4.43 -7.08
N ARG A 57 18.01 3.74 -8.22
CA ARG A 57 19.17 3.58 -9.12
C ARG A 57 19.40 4.76 -10.06
N ASN A 58 18.47 5.71 -10.17
CA ASN A 58 18.62 6.86 -11.05
C ASN A 58 19.82 7.73 -10.62
N SER A 59 20.84 7.74 -11.48
CA SER A 59 22.12 8.45 -11.31
C SER A 59 22.17 9.79 -12.04
N ASP A 60 21.05 10.25 -12.62
CA ASP A 60 21.00 11.54 -13.32
C ASP A 60 21.41 12.69 -12.38
N THR A 61 22.26 13.56 -12.90
CA THR A 61 22.93 14.67 -12.22
C THR A 61 22.35 16.03 -12.61
N ALA A 62 21.47 16.10 -13.62
CA ALA A 62 20.84 17.35 -14.06
C ALA A 62 20.01 17.98 -12.92
N SER A 63 20.57 18.99 -12.27
CA SER A 63 19.95 19.60 -11.09
C SER A 63 19.03 20.74 -11.47
N LEU A 64 17.83 20.75 -10.88
CA LEU A 64 16.91 21.86 -10.92
C LEU A 64 17.27 22.91 -9.85
N PRO A 65 17.08 24.21 -10.12
CA PRO A 65 17.29 25.25 -9.11
C PRO A 65 16.33 25.09 -7.93
N ALA A 66 16.88 24.97 -6.71
CA ALA A 66 16.10 24.82 -5.50
C ALA A 66 15.18 26.02 -5.21
N SER A 67 15.58 27.23 -5.62
CA SER A 67 14.77 28.45 -5.49
C SER A 67 13.44 28.38 -6.26
N ILE A 68 13.38 27.58 -7.32
CA ILE A 68 12.17 27.40 -8.14
C ILE A 68 11.32 26.26 -7.58
N VAL A 69 11.94 25.14 -7.21
CA VAL A 69 11.22 23.90 -6.88
C VAL A 69 10.84 23.81 -5.41
N ALA A 70 11.71 24.21 -4.49
CA ALA A 70 11.47 24.03 -3.05
C ALA A 70 10.19 24.73 -2.54
N PRO A 71 9.80 25.93 -3.02
CA PRO A 71 8.54 26.55 -2.62
C PRO A 71 7.29 25.78 -3.05
N LEU A 72 7.38 24.93 -4.08
CA LEU A 72 6.25 24.16 -4.62
C LEU A 72 5.98 22.88 -3.82
N ILE A 73 6.87 22.50 -2.92
CA ILE A 73 6.79 21.25 -2.16
C ILE A 73 6.30 21.56 -0.76
N ALA A 74 5.32 20.79 -0.28
CA ALA A 74 4.80 20.92 1.07
C ALA A 74 5.87 20.62 2.12
N ASP A 75 5.85 21.36 3.24
CA ASP A 75 6.81 21.16 4.33
C ASP A 75 6.67 19.80 5.01
N SER A 76 5.49 19.18 4.94
CA SER A 76 5.30 17.80 5.41
C SER A 76 6.25 16.82 4.71
N ILE A 77 6.49 16.98 3.41
CA ILE A 77 7.43 16.14 2.65
C ILE A 77 8.86 16.48 3.05
N LYS A 78 9.22 17.77 3.06
CA LYS A 78 10.59 18.22 3.38
C LYS A 78 11.02 17.81 4.79
N LYS A 79 10.14 18.00 5.78
CA LYS A 79 10.44 17.75 7.19
C LYS A 79 10.26 16.29 7.58
N LYS A 80 9.14 15.65 7.20
CA LYS A 80 8.84 14.28 7.67
C LYS A 80 9.53 13.21 6.85
N TYR A 81 9.72 13.43 5.54
CA TYR A 81 10.37 12.42 4.70
C TYR A 81 11.88 12.64 4.66
N PHE A 82 12.35 13.88 4.47
CA PHE A 82 13.78 14.18 4.31
C PHE A 82 14.48 14.69 5.58
N ASP A 83 13.84 14.69 6.76
CA ASP A 83 14.45 15.08 8.04
C ASP A 83 15.16 16.44 8.02
N GLU A 84 14.64 17.40 7.26
CA GLU A 84 15.21 18.75 7.06
C GLU A 84 16.57 18.81 6.35
N ASP A 85 17.01 17.71 5.73
CA ASP A 85 18.24 17.70 4.94
C ASP A 85 18.18 18.59 3.69
N LYS A 86 19.36 19.01 3.22
CA LYS A 86 19.46 19.76 1.96
C LYS A 86 19.02 18.87 0.79
N ILE A 87 17.88 19.23 0.19
CA ILE A 87 17.28 18.48 -0.91
C ILE A 87 17.85 18.96 -2.25
N ARG A 88 18.36 18.02 -3.05
CA ARG A 88 18.66 18.20 -4.47
C ARG A 88 17.48 17.75 -5.32
N TYR A 89 17.12 18.54 -6.32
CA TYR A 89 16.04 18.24 -7.25
C TYR A 89 16.60 17.92 -8.64
N THR A 90 16.06 16.91 -9.30
CA THR A 90 16.49 16.46 -10.64
C THR A 90 15.25 16.27 -11.52
N ALA A 91 15.31 16.72 -12.77
CA ALA A 91 14.24 16.54 -13.73
C ALA A 91 14.14 15.06 -14.14
N LEU A 92 12.93 14.47 -14.18
CA LEU A 92 12.72 13.12 -14.71
C LEU A 92 11.96 13.16 -16.04
N ALA A 93 10.77 13.77 -16.05
CA ALA A 93 9.93 13.80 -17.25
C ALA A 93 8.94 14.97 -17.23
N ARG A 94 8.58 15.45 -18.42
CA ARG A 94 7.51 16.42 -18.65
C ARG A 94 6.43 15.82 -19.54
N PHE A 95 5.17 16.09 -19.24
CA PHE A 95 4.04 15.66 -20.05
C PHE A 95 3.14 16.86 -20.32
N ALA A 96 3.01 17.24 -21.59
CA ALA A 96 2.08 18.26 -22.03
C ALA A 96 1.18 17.71 -23.14
N GLN A 97 -0.12 17.98 -23.05
CA GLN A 97 -1.07 17.76 -24.13
C GLN A 97 -1.71 19.10 -24.50
N LYS A 98 -1.95 19.33 -25.80
CA LYS A 98 -2.51 20.60 -26.27
C LYS A 98 -3.82 20.91 -25.56
N GLY A 99 -3.91 22.09 -24.94
CA GLY A 99 -5.11 22.53 -24.24
C GLY A 99 -5.41 21.79 -22.94
N LYS A 100 -4.43 21.10 -22.35
CA LYS A 100 -4.51 20.47 -21.01
C LYS A 100 -3.40 21.02 -20.09
N ASP A 101 -3.51 20.68 -18.82
CA ASP A 101 -2.49 20.98 -17.81
C ASP A 101 -1.16 20.29 -18.12
N VAL A 102 -0.08 20.84 -17.59
CA VAL A 102 1.29 20.35 -17.79
C VAL A 102 1.78 19.68 -16.51
N TYR A 103 2.34 18.48 -16.66
CA TYR A 103 2.79 17.65 -15.56
C TYR A 103 4.32 17.50 -15.61
N TYR A 104 4.98 17.70 -14.47
CA TYR A 104 6.42 17.51 -14.33
C TYR A 104 6.70 16.48 -13.23
N ILE A 105 7.49 15.46 -13.53
CA ILE A 105 7.98 14.52 -12.54
C ILE A 105 9.41 14.90 -12.19
N ILE A 106 9.66 15.13 -10.91
CA ILE A 106 10.98 15.43 -10.36
C ILE A 106 11.42 14.36 -9.38
N LYS A 107 12.73 14.11 -9.33
CA LYS A 107 13.37 13.35 -8.26
C LYS A 107 13.88 14.33 -7.20
N ALA A 108 13.47 14.17 -5.96
CA ALA A 108 14.05 14.84 -4.80
C ALA A 108 15.01 13.87 -4.08
N SER A 109 16.17 14.33 -3.65
CA SER A 109 17.18 13.52 -2.95
C SER A 109 17.82 14.30 -1.81
N GLY A 110 17.83 13.73 -0.61
CA GLY A 110 18.40 14.32 0.62
C GLY A 110 18.44 13.26 1.72
N GLY A 111 19.41 13.31 2.64
CA GLY A 111 19.46 12.39 3.78
C GLY A 111 19.54 10.91 3.44
N GLY A 112 20.14 10.55 2.29
CA GLY A 112 20.15 9.18 1.78
C GLY A 112 18.81 8.69 1.20
N LYS A 113 17.74 9.49 1.31
CA LYS A 113 16.39 9.19 0.79
C LYS A 113 16.19 9.79 -0.59
N LYS A 114 15.29 9.20 -1.36
CA LYS A 114 14.89 9.69 -2.69
C LYS A 114 13.38 9.60 -2.84
N ALA A 115 12.76 10.63 -3.41
CA ALA A 115 11.34 10.67 -3.71
C ALA A 115 11.11 11.06 -5.17
N ALA A 116 10.01 10.58 -5.77
CA ALA A 116 9.48 11.15 -6.99
C ALA A 116 8.26 12.01 -6.65
N LEU A 117 8.23 13.25 -7.14
CA LEU A 117 7.13 14.19 -6.93
C LEU A 117 6.57 14.59 -8.29
N LEU A 118 5.25 14.72 -8.35
CA LEU A 118 4.51 15.19 -9.51
C LEU A 118 4.06 16.62 -9.27
N LEU A 119 4.50 17.55 -10.11
CA LEU A 119 4.08 18.94 -10.10
C LEU A 119 3.08 19.15 -11.25
N VAL A 120 1.98 19.86 -10.98
CA VAL A 120 0.97 20.20 -11.97
C VAL A 120 0.91 21.71 -12.16
N PHE A 121 0.89 22.14 -13.41
CA PHE A 121 0.71 23.52 -13.82
C PHE A 121 -0.47 23.62 -14.77
N ASP A 122 -1.28 24.66 -14.61
CA ASP A 122 -2.40 24.89 -15.53
C ASP A 122 -1.91 25.34 -16.92
N LYS A 123 -2.85 25.52 -17.85
CA LYS A 123 -2.59 25.94 -19.23
C LYS A 123 -1.93 27.32 -19.34
N GLN A 124 -2.07 28.14 -18.30
CA GLN A 124 -1.48 29.48 -18.16
C GLN A 124 -0.13 29.43 -17.42
N ASN A 125 0.38 28.24 -17.14
CA ASN A 125 1.62 27.99 -16.41
C ASN A 125 1.59 28.46 -14.94
N ASN A 126 0.40 28.57 -14.34
CA ASN A 126 0.28 28.76 -12.90
C ASN A 126 0.39 27.42 -12.18
N PHE A 127 1.04 27.43 -11.02
CA PHE A 127 1.14 26.25 -10.19
C PHE A 127 -0.25 25.81 -9.69
N GLY A 128 -0.51 24.51 -9.84
CA GLY A 128 -1.70 23.83 -9.38
C GLY A 128 -1.44 23.12 -8.05
N ALA A 129 -0.73 21.99 -8.12
CA ALA A 129 -0.49 21.12 -6.98
C ALA A 129 0.82 20.33 -7.09
N THR A 130 1.25 19.77 -5.96
CA THR A 130 2.31 18.77 -5.87
C THR A 130 1.74 17.49 -5.26
N TYR A 131 1.99 16.35 -5.90
CA TYR A 131 1.64 15.03 -5.38
C TYR A 131 2.90 14.18 -5.14
N PRO A 132 3.02 13.52 -3.97
CA PRO A 132 4.12 12.60 -3.69
C PRO A 132 3.94 11.29 -4.46
N LEU A 133 4.32 11.31 -5.74
CA LEU A 133 4.13 10.19 -6.66
C LEU A 133 4.70 8.88 -6.10
N LEU A 134 5.94 8.92 -5.61
CA LEU A 134 6.61 7.76 -5.05
C LEU A 134 7.49 8.16 -3.86
N LEU A 135 7.18 7.59 -2.70
CA LEU A 135 7.96 7.71 -1.47
C LEU A 135 8.36 6.29 -1.04
N PRO A 136 9.53 5.78 -1.50
CA PRO A 136 10.05 4.50 -1.04
C PRO A 136 10.06 4.43 0.48
N ASP A 137 9.52 3.34 1.02
CA ASP A 137 9.55 3.04 2.43
C ASP A 137 10.85 2.31 2.81
N ALA A 138 11.04 2.06 4.10
CA ALA A 138 12.24 1.40 4.62
C ALA A 138 12.12 -0.14 4.66
N ASN A 139 10.98 -0.71 4.28
CA ASN A 139 10.76 -2.15 4.35
C ASN A 139 11.35 -2.83 3.09
N PRO A 140 12.41 -3.64 3.23
CA PRO A 140 13.04 -4.30 2.08
C PRO A 140 12.13 -5.33 1.39
N ASN A 141 11.04 -5.75 2.04
CA ASN A 141 10.07 -6.69 1.50
C ASN A 141 8.95 -6.00 0.72
N THR A 142 8.90 -4.68 0.72
CA THR A 142 7.94 -3.92 -0.08
C THR A 142 8.56 -3.52 -1.40
N SER A 143 7.79 -3.60 -2.48
CA SER A 143 8.11 -2.89 -3.72
C SER A 143 6.95 -2.01 -4.15
N GLN A 144 7.27 -0.80 -4.59
CA GLN A 144 6.31 0.21 -5.03
C GLN A 144 6.51 0.53 -6.51
N THR A 145 5.43 0.56 -7.26
CA THR A 145 5.40 1.00 -8.67
C THR A 145 4.28 1.98 -8.88
N VAL A 146 4.55 3.04 -9.65
CA VAL A 146 3.55 4.02 -10.04
C VAL A 146 3.41 4.05 -11.55
N VAL A 147 2.18 4.10 -12.02
CA VAL A 147 1.81 4.29 -13.42
C VAL A 147 0.95 5.54 -13.54
N MET A 148 1.31 6.43 -14.46
CA MET A 148 0.47 7.54 -14.91
C MET A 148 -0.07 7.20 -16.29
N ASP A 149 -1.38 7.14 -16.43
CA ASP A 149 -2.03 6.77 -17.69
C ASP A 149 -2.20 7.95 -18.66
N LYS A 150 -2.82 7.70 -19.82
CA LYS A 150 -3.07 8.73 -20.86
C LYS A 150 -4.06 9.83 -20.43
N ASN A 151 -4.83 9.57 -19.38
CA ASN A 151 -5.77 10.50 -18.77
C ASN A 151 -5.16 11.21 -17.54
N PHE A 152 -3.86 11.03 -17.28
CA PHE A 152 -3.16 11.55 -16.11
C PHE A 152 -3.69 11.04 -14.78
N THR A 153 -4.41 9.92 -14.78
CA THR A 153 -4.72 9.19 -13.55
C THR A 153 -3.46 8.46 -13.10
N VAL A 154 -3.16 8.57 -11.81
CA VAL A 154 -1.99 7.98 -11.18
C VAL A 154 -2.44 6.77 -10.38
N THR A 155 -1.89 5.62 -10.72
CA THR A 155 -2.06 4.38 -9.96
C THR A 155 -0.75 4.02 -9.28
N LYS A 156 -0.74 3.97 -7.96
CA LYS A 156 0.35 3.44 -7.15
C LYS A 156 -0.01 2.03 -6.69
N THR A 157 0.83 1.06 -7.02
CA THR A 157 0.75 -0.30 -6.51
C THR A 157 1.89 -0.53 -5.54
N THR A 158 1.56 -1.09 -4.38
CA THR A 158 2.51 -1.51 -3.34
C THR A 158 2.35 -3.01 -3.16
N THR A 159 3.42 -3.78 -3.34
CA THR A 159 3.39 -5.23 -3.15
C THR A 159 4.29 -5.61 -1.98
N LEU A 160 3.78 -6.44 -1.10
CA LEU A 160 4.55 -7.09 -0.04
C LEU A 160 5.00 -8.47 -0.52
N ARG A 161 6.28 -8.78 -0.32
CA ARG A 161 6.88 -10.04 -0.73
C ARG A 161 7.52 -10.80 0.43
N ASN A 162 7.47 -12.12 0.35
CA ASN A 162 8.26 -13.01 1.18
C ASN A 162 9.15 -13.86 0.26
N GLY A 163 10.38 -13.40 0.02
CA GLY A 163 11.22 -13.96 -1.03
C GLY A 163 10.65 -13.67 -2.42
N ALA A 164 10.38 -14.72 -3.21
CA ALA A 164 9.79 -14.58 -4.55
C ALA A 164 8.26 -14.48 -4.55
N GLU A 165 7.60 -14.83 -3.45
CA GLU A 165 6.14 -14.87 -3.33
C GLU A 165 5.59 -13.47 -3.00
N VAL A 166 4.53 -13.05 -3.70
CA VAL A 166 3.76 -11.85 -3.36
C VAL A 166 2.71 -12.24 -2.33
N THR A 167 2.85 -11.73 -1.12
CA THR A 167 1.98 -12.07 0.02
C THR A 167 0.91 -11.02 0.30
N GLY A 168 1.00 -9.86 -0.35
CA GLY A 168 0.02 -8.79 -0.21
C GLY A 168 0.17 -7.75 -1.31
N GLU A 169 -0.94 -7.12 -1.67
CA GLU A 169 -0.99 -6.01 -2.62
C GLU A 169 -1.89 -4.91 -2.05
N GLY A 170 -1.47 -3.67 -2.25
CA GLY A 170 -2.25 -2.48 -1.99
C GLY A 170 -2.20 -1.59 -3.23
N LYS A 171 -3.28 -0.86 -3.47
CA LYS A 171 -3.45 -0.04 -4.67
C LYS A 171 -4.10 1.28 -4.33
N GLU A 172 -3.50 2.37 -4.77
CA GLU A 172 -4.04 3.72 -4.61
C GLU A 172 -4.18 4.34 -6.01
N VAL A 173 -5.36 4.89 -6.31
CA VAL A 173 -5.64 5.56 -7.57
C VAL A 173 -6.09 6.97 -7.28
N VAL A 174 -5.39 7.95 -7.85
CA VAL A 174 -5.69 9.38 -7.68
C VAL A 174 -5.75 10.08 -9.04
N ALA A 175 -6.51 11.17 -9.10
CA ALA A 175 -6.49 12.09 -10.23
C ALA A 175 -6.43 13.54 -9.73
N TYR A 176 -5.88 14.41 -10.58
CA TYR A 176 -5.85 15.84 -10.30
C TYR A 176 -7.20 16.49 -10.63
N ASP A 177 -7.73 17.26 -9.68
CA ASP A 177 -8.87 18.13 -9.86
C ASP A 177 -8.40 19.59 -9.97
N ALA A 178 -8.56 20.15 -11.17
CA ALA A 178 -8.16 21.52 -11.49
C ALA A 178 -8.99 22.59 -10.74
N ALA A 179 -10.24 22.28 -10.36
CA ALA A 179 -11.10 23.23 -9.66
C ALA A 179 -10.66 23.42 -8.20
N SER A 180 -10.34 22.33 -7.52
CA SER A 180 -9.83 22.35 -6.13
C SER A 180 -8.31 22.52 -6.04
N LYS A 181 -7.60 22.45 -7.18
CA LYS A 181 -6.14 22.41 -7.26
C LYS A 181 -5.54 21.36 -6.32
N ALA A 182 -6.14 20.17 -6.30
CA ALA A 182 -5.75 19.08 -5.42
C ALA A 182 -5.84 17.74 -6.15
N PHE A 183 -5.21 16.72 -5.58
CA PHE A 183 -5.41 15.34 -6.03
C PHE A 183 -6.53 14.71 -5.22
N SER A 184 -7.51 14.12 -5.91
CA SER A 184 -8.62 13.40 -5.33
C SER A 184 -8.35 11.90 -5.38
N LEU A 185 -8.60 11.23 -4.25
CA LEU A 185 -8.58 9.78 -4.18
C LEU A 185 -9.79 9.21 -4.91
N ILE A 186 -9.54 8.38 -5.92
CA ILE A 186 -10.57 7.65 -6.68
C ILE A 186 -10.80 6.28 -6.05
N MET A 187 -9.72 5.58 -5.72
CA MET A 187 -9.77 4.21 -5.21
C MET A 187 -8.59 3.96 -4.27
N MET A 188 -8.84 3.22 -3.19
CA MET A 188 -7.79 2.74 -2.30
C MET A 188 -8.12 1.32 -1.83
N ASP A 189 -7.30 0.37 -2.26
CA ASP A 189 -7.21 -0.95 -1.66
C ASP A 189 -6.01 -0.92 -0.72
N ALA A 190 -6.29 -1.06 0.59
CA ALA A 190 -5.23 -1.08 1.59
C ALA A 190 -4.28 -2.26 1.33
N LEU A 191 -2.98 -2.05 1.59
CA LEU A 191 -2.01 -3.14 1.55
C LEU A 191 -2.44 -4.20 2.58
N ASN A 192 -2.86 -5.36 2.09
CA ASN A 192 -3.31 -6.44 2.94
C ASN A 192 -2.07 -7.10 3.58
N ASP A 193 -1.62 -6.55 4.71
CA ASP A 193 -0.44 -7.06 5.45
C ASP A 193 -0.75 -8.34 6.25
N ASN A 194 -2.03 -8.68 6.35
CA ASN A 194 -2.49 -9.85 7.07
C ASN A 194 -2.77 -10.98 6.08
N PRO A 195 -2.12 -12.15 6.20
CA PRO A 195 -2.67 -13.35 5.58
C PRO A 195 -4.10 -13.50 6.13
N ALA A 196 -5.08 -13.68 5.26
CA ALA A 196 -6.51 -13.78 5.63
C ALA A 196 -6.66 -14.59 6.93
N VAL A 197 -6.92 -13.90 8.04
CA VAL A 197 -7.09 -14.59 9.33
C VAL A 197 -8.43 -15.28 9.24
N LEU A 198 -8.42 -16.61 9.22
CA LEU A 198 -9.64 -17.40 9.23
C LEU A 198 -10.47 -17.07 10.49
N VAL A 199 -11.55 -16.32 10.31
CA VAL A 199 -12.47 -15.93 11.39
C VAL A 199 -13.51 -17.03 11.56
N ASN A 200 -13.68 -17.48 12.80
CA ASN A 200 -14.73 -18.41 13.17
C ASN A 200 -16.05 -17.64 13.43
N PRO A 201 -17.09 -17.78 12.59
CA PRO A 201 -18.33 -17.02 12.72
C PRO A 201 -19.21 -17.48 13.89
N ILE A 202 -18.92 -18.64 14.50
CA ILE A 202 -19.64 -19.17 15.66
C ILE A 202 -18.79 -19.11 16.93
N ASP A 203 -17.73 -18.29 16.97
CA ASP A 203 -16.82 -18.30 18.11
C ASP A 203 -17.47 -17.90 19.43
N THR A 204 -18.42 -16.96 19.35
CA THR A 204 -19.16 -16.42 20.50
C THR A 204 -20.18 -17.39 21.09
N PHE A 205 -20.43 -18.54 20.45
CA PHE A 205 -21.43 -19.49 20.89
C PHE A 205 -20.91 -20.33 22.08
N PRO A 206 -21.81 -20.90 22.91
CA PRO A 206 -21.41 -21.72 24.04
C PRO A 206 -20.53 -22.92 23.68
N LYS A 207 -19.61 -23.27 24.60
CA LYS A 207 -18.66 -24.41 24.51
C LYS A 207 -18.76 -25.34 25.74
N LYS A 208 -19.97 -25.69 26.19
CA LYS A 208 -20.26 -26.52 27.37
C LYS A 208 -20.05 -28.01 27.10
N ASN A 209 -20.34 -28.49 25.89
CA ASN A 209 -20.13 -29.88 25.50
C ASN A 209 -18.62 -30.20 25.47
N LYS A 210 -18.23 -31.39 25.93
CA LYS A 210 -16.84 -31.88 25.90
C LYS A 210 -16.19 -31.81 24.51
N LEU A 211 -16.99 -31.97 23.46
CA LEU A 211 -16.58 -31.96 22.06
C LEU A 211 -16.52 -30.55 21.46
N ALA A 212 -17.09 -29.53 22.13
CA ALA A 212 -17.11 -28.17 21.64
C ALA A 212 -15.70 -27.55 21.68
N GLY A 213 -15.28 -26.91 20.59
CA GLY A 213 -13.94 -26.36 20.46
C GLY A 213 -13.61 -25.97 19.03
N ASP A 214 -12.41 -25.43 18.86
CA ASP A 214 -11.88 -25.05 17.54
C ASP A 214 -10.74 -26.00 17.20
N TYR A 215 -10.93 -26.75 16.12
CA TYR A 215 -10.03 -27.78 15.65
C TYR A 215 -9.39 -27.31 14.34
N PHE A 216 -8.07 -27.25 14.30
CA PHE A 216 -7.33 -26.74 13.15
C PHE A 216 -6.50 -27.86 12.52
N LEU A 217 -6.42 -27.84 11.20
CA LEU A 217 -5.41 -28.58 10.44
C LEU A 217 -4.21 -27.66 10.14
N ASN A 218 -4.49 -26.42 9.74
CA ASN A 218 -3.50 -25.37 9.51
C ASN A 218 -4.18 -23.98 9.68
N LYS A 219 -3.48 -22.88 9.30
CA LYS A 219 -4.03 -21.52 9.42
C LYS A 219 -5.25 -21.24 8.54
N LYS A 220 -5.47 -22.05 7.50
CA LYS A 220 -6.53 -21.92 6.49
C LYS A 220 -7.63 -22.98 6.61
N ASN A 221 -7.54 -23.88 7.59
CA ASN A 221 -8.44 -25.03 7.69
C ASN A 221 -8.93 -25.20 9.14
N LEU A 222 -10.24 -25.06 9.37
CA LEU A 222 -10.90 -25.02 10.68
C LEU A 222 -12.19 -25.84 10.69
N ILE A 223 -12.37 -26.61 11.77
CA ILE A 223 -13.67 -27.12 12.22
C ILE A 223 -13.97 -26.49 13.58
N ALA A 224 -14.95 -25.61 13.63
CA ALA A 224 -15.47 -25.04 14.86
C ALA A 224 -16.73 -25.80 15.29
N VAL A 225 -16.73 -26.27 16.53
CA VAL A 225 -17.84 -27.05 17.13
C VAL A 225 -18.37 -26.31 18.35
N ARG A 226 -19.68 -26.13 18.42
CA ARG A 226 -20.40 -25.42 19.48
C ARG A 226 -21.61 -26.22 19.94
N ASP A 227 -22.15 -25.85 21.10
CA ASP A 227 -23.37 -26.46 21.61
C ASP A 227 -24.55 -26.17 20.67
N GLY A 228 -25.31 -27.21 20.33
CA GLY A 228 -26.61 -27.06 19.68
C GLY A 228 -27.72 -26.72 20.68
N ARG A 229 -28.96 -26.70 20.18
CA ARG A 229 -30.14 -26.46 21.01
C ARG A 229 -30.38 -27.60 22.00
N TYR A 230 -30.07 -28.82 21.61
CA TYR A 230 -30.24 -30.03 22.42
C TYR A 230 -28.89 -30.68 22.77
N PRO A 231 -28.79 -31.45 23.87
CA PRO A 231 -27.54 -32.12 24.25
C PRO A 231 -26.97 -33.07 23.19
N THR A 232 -27.83 -33.62 22.34
CA THR A 232 -27.49 -34.52 21.22
C THR A 232 -27.18 -33.78 19.92
N GLN A 233 -27.11 -32.45 19.95
CA GLN A 233 -26.95 -31.61 18.78
C GLN A 233 -25.72 -30.72 18.93
N LEU A 234 -24.96 -30.57 17.84
CA LEU A 234 -23.79 -29.70 17.74
C LEU A 234 -24.02 -28.68 16.62
N LEU A 235 -23.61 -27.44 16.85
CA LEU A 235 -23.49 -26.42 15.81
C LEU A 235 -22.06 -26.44 15.27
N VAL A 236 -21.91 -26.68 13.98
CA VAL A 236 -20.60 -26.83 13.36
C VAL A 236 -20.42 -25.83 12.23
N TYR A 237 -19.23 -25.24 12.19
CA TYR A 237 -18.72 -24.49 11.06
C TYR A 237 -17.43 -25.14 10.56
N ILE A 238 -17.37 -25.44 9.28
CA ILE A 238 -16.26 -26.07 8.59
C ILE A 238 -15.78 -25.09 7.53
N HIS A 239 -14.49 -24.83 7.53
CA HIS A 239 -13.81 -24.07 6.49
C HIS A 239 -12.57 -24.84 6.07
N THR A 240 -12.48 -25.15 4.79
CA THR A 240 -11.35 -25.85 4.19
C THR A 240 -10.82 -25.08 2.99
N GLU A 241 -9.51 -25.05 2.83
CA GLU A 241 -8.84 -24.44 1.69
C GLU A 241 -7.70 -25.36 1.26
N ASN A 242 -7.58 -25.64 -0.04
CA ASN A 242 -6.45 -26.38 -0.59
C ASN A 242 -5.16 -25.52 -0.56
N GLU A 243 -4.00 -26.13 -0.80
CA GLU A 243 -2.73 -25.42 -0.71
C GLU A 243 -2.61 -24.27 -1.73
N ALA A 244 -3.21 -24.43 -2.92
CA ALA A 244 -3.20 -23.44 -3.98
C ALA A 244 -4.15 -22.25 -3.72
N GLY A 245 -5.16 -22.40 -2.86
CA GLY A 245 -6.19 -21.39 -2.60
C GLY A 245 -7.35 -21.38 -3.62
N ASP A 246 -7.22 -22.18 -4.67
CA ASP A 246 -8.18 -22.26 -5.79
C ASP A 246 -9.49 -22.96 -5.41
N CYS A 247 -9.49 -23.68 -4.28
CA CYS A 247 -10.65 -24.36 -3.77
C CYS A 247 -10.90 -23.99 -2.32
N ILE A 248 -12.08 -23.40 -2.06
CA ILE A 248 -12.54 -22.97 -0.75
C ILE A 248 -13.86 -23.68 -0.46
N GLY A 249 -13.87 -24.46 0.62
CA GLY A 249 -15.06 -25.14 1.09
C GLY A 249 -15.59 -24.57 2.39
N GLN A 250 -16.89 -24.28 2.46
CA GLN A 250 -17.55 -23.80 3.68
C GLN A 250 -18.85 -24.54 3.95
N LEU A 251 -19.01 -25.00 5.19
CA LEU A 251 -20.25 -25.58 5.66
C LEU A 251 -20.59 -25.08 7.06
N LYS A 252 -21.78 -24.50 7.20
CA LYS A 252 -22.38 -24.23 8.51
C LYS A 252 -23.62 -25.08 8.65
N GLY A 253 -23.72 -25.86 9.72
CA GLY A 253 -24.83 -26.78 9.88
C GLY A 253 -24.96 -27.37 11.27
N GLU A 254 -26.10 -28.02 11.48
CA GLU A 254 -26.41 -28.76 12.70
C GLU A 254 -26.02 -30.23 12.50
N PHE A 255 -25.19 -30.74 13.40
CA PHE A 255 -24.75 -32.14 13.42
C PHE A 255 -25.43 -32.84 14.58
N ILE A 256 -25.99 -34.02 14.32
CA ILE A 256 -26.65 -34.85 15.33
C ILE A 256 -25.67 -35.91 15.83
N LEU A 257 -25.49 -35.99 17.14
CA LEU A 257 -24.70 -37.03 17.79
C LEU A 257 -25.37 -38.39 17.59
N THR A 258 -24.71 -39.28 16.85
CA THR A 258 -25.11 -40.68 16.67
C THR A 258 -24.51 -41.56 17.75
N THR A 259 -23.35 -41.16 18.30
CA THR A 259 -22.72 -41.76 19.47
C THR A 259 -22.12 -40.67 20.36
N SER A 260 -21.50 -41.06 21.48
CA SER A 260 -20.84 -40.10 22.38
C SER A 260 -19.60 -39.40 21.79
N THR A 261 -19.13 -39.86 20.61
CA THR A 261 -17.93 -39.41 19.91
C THR A 261 -18.13 -39.27 18.39
N THR A 262 -19.35 -39.46 17.87
CA THR A 262 -19.63 -39.36 16.43
C THR A 262 -20.84 -38.47 16.21
N ALA A 263 -20.71 -37.51 15.29
CA ALA A 263 -21.78 -36.62 14.89
C ALA A 263 -21.95 -36.65 13.36
N ALA A 264 -23.20 -36.70 12.90
CA ALA A 264 -23.53 -36.74 11.48
C ALA A 264 -24.31 -35.49 11.07
N TYR A 265 -23.95 -34.93 9.93
CA TYR A 265 -24.73 -33.91 9.24
C TYR A 265 -25.61 -34.58 8.20
N ARG A 266 -26.92 -34.35 8.33
CA ARG A 266 -27.94 -34.79 7.37
C ARG A 266 -29.02 -33.73 7.31
N GLN A 267 -29.19 -33.09 6.16
CA GLN A 267 -30.29 -32.15 5.94
C GLN A 267 -31.35 -32.82 5.07
N GLY A 268 -32.63 -32.71 5.46
CA GLY A 268 -33.72 -33.29 4.69
C GLY A 268 -33.73 -32.74 3.25
N GLY A 269 -33.66 -33.63 2.26
CA GLY A 269 -33.60 -33.27 0.84
C GLY A 269 -32.20 -33.03 0.28
N ASP A 270 -31.14 -33.06 1.11
CA ASP A 270 -29.75 -32.94 0.65
C ASP A 270 -29.07 -34.33 0.62
N PRO A 271 -28.50 -34.77 -0.51
CA PRO A 271 -27.76 -36.03 -0.59
C PRO A 271 -26.44 -36.03 0.20
N CYS A 272 -25.96 -34.86 0.66
CA CYS A 272 -24.74 -34.70 1.43
C CYS A 272 -24.85 -35.34 2.83
N VAL A 273 -23.90 -36.24 3.13
CA VAL A 273 -23.74 -36.82 4.46
C VAL A 273 -22.28 -36.70 4.89
N LEU A 274 -22.04 -35.96 5.97
CA LEU A 274 -20.72 -35.80 6.59
C LEU A 274 -20.72 -36.35 8.00
N ASN A 275 -19.67 -37.08 8.34
CA ASN A 275 -19.44 -37.59 9.68
C ASN A 275 -18.21 -36.93 10.29
N LEU A 276 -18.36 -36.54 11.56
CA LEU A 276 -17.28 -36.11 12.43
C LEU A 276 -17.07 -37.18 13.49
N THR A 277 -15.85 -37.69 13.57
CA THR A 277 -15.42 -38.65 14.60
C THR A 277 -14.41 -37.98 15.52
N PHE A 278 -14.75 -37.90 16.79
CA PHE A 278 -13.94 -37.25 17.82
C PHE A 278 -13.10 -38.29 18.56
N ASN A 279 -11.79 -38.09 18.59
CA ASN A 279 -10.86 -38.90 19.37
C ASN A 279 -9.93 -38.00 20.19
N GLY A 280 -10.17 -37.94 21.50
CA GLY A 280 -9.44 -37.05 22.40
C GLY A 280 -9.53 -35.59 21.97
N ASN A 281 -8.39 -35.02 21.55
CA ASN A 281 -8.30 -33.65 21.07
C ASN A 281 -8.37 -33.54 19.54
N THR A 282 -8.72 -34.60 18.83
CA THR A 282 -8.79 -34.61 17.37
C THR A 282 -10.21 -34.82 16.90
N VAL A 283 -10.55 -34.20 15.77
CA VAL A 283 -11.78 -34.48 15.02
C VAL A 283 -11.38 -34.87 13.61
N SER A 284 -11.82 -36.05 13.19
CA SER A 284 -11.67 -36.53 11.83
C SER A 284 -12.98 -36.30 11.08
N MET A 285 -12.87 -35.75 9.88
CA MET A 285 -13.98 -35.50 8.98
C MET A 285 -13.94 -36.53 7.84
N SER A 286 -15.09 -37.14 7.57
CA SER A 286 -15.27 -38.07 6.45
C SER A 286 -16.60 -37.81 5.75
N GLU A 287 -16.57 -37.94 4.43
CA GLU A 287 -17.72 -37.73 3.56
C GLU A 287 -18.25 -39.09 3.10
N GLU A 288 -19.48 -39.43 3.47
CA GLU A 288 -20.12 -40.68 3.05
C GLU A 288 -20.79 -40.53 1.67
N ARG A 289 -21.33 -39.33 1.36
CA ARG A 289 -22.03 -39.04 0.11
C ARG A 289 -21.77 -37.61 -0.35
N GLY A 290 -21.39 -37.49 -1.63
CA GLY A 290 -20.82 -36.35 -2.38
C GLY A 290 -21.29 -34.92 -2.09
N CYS A 291 -21.12 -34.43 -0.87
CA CYS A 291 -21.16 -33.03 -0.47
C CYS A 291 -20.34 -32.11 -1.37
N GLY A 292 -19.22 -32.60 -1.92
CA GLY A 292 -18.38 -31.85 -2.87
C GLY A 292 -19.15 -31.30 -4.08
N ASN A 293 -19.91 -32.17 -4.75
CA ASN A 293 -20.54 -31.89 -6.04
C ASN A 293 -21.84 -31.06 -5.93
N TYR A 294 -22.54 -31.08 -4.79
CA TYR A 294 -23.86 -30.44 -4.66
C TYR A 294 -23.80 -29.02 -4.10
N ARG A 295 -22.64 -28.55 -3.61
CA ARG A 295 -22.50 -27.24 -2.96
C ARG A 295 -21.35 -26.37 -3.53
N GLY A 296 -20.86 -26.69 -4.73
CA GLY A 296 -19.74 -25.97 -5.35
C GLY A 296 -18.43 -26.12 -4.57
N LEU A 297 -18.26 -27.26 -3.89
CA LEU A 297 -17.11 -27.59 -3.06
C LEU A 297 -16.24 -28.57 -3.85
N ASP A 298 -15.36 -28.10 -4.73
CA ASP A 298 -14.39 -28.98 -5.44
C ASP A 298 -13.27 -29.52 -4.53
N CYS A 299 -13.45 -29.43 -3.21
CA CYS A 299 -12.46 -29.74 -2.20
C CYS A 299 -12.81 -31.07 -1.53
N PRO A 300 -11.89 -32.03 -1.42
CA PRO A 300 -12.12 -33.24 -0.64
C PRO A 300 -12.33 -32.86 0.84
N LEU A 301 -13.52 -33.13 1.38
CA LEU A 301 -13.88 -32.85 2.77
C LEU A 301 -13.41 -33.98 3.71
N SER A 302 -12.13 -34.33 3.63
CA SER A 302 -11.53 -35.36 4.48
C SER A 302 -10.26 -34.86 5.16
N GLY A 303 -10.13 -35.08 6.47
CA GLY A 303 -8.93 -34.69 7.20
C GLY A 303 -9.07 -34.84 8.72
N SER A 304 -7.94 -34.77 9.43
CA SER A 304 -7.87 -34.83 10.88
C SER A 304 -7.40 -33.48 11.45
N PHE A 305 -8.20 -32.89 12.33
CA PHE A 305 -8.03 -31.55 12.86
C PHE A 305 -7.80 -31.63 14.37
N THR A 306 -6.85 -30.84 14.88
CA THR A 306 -6.47 -30.88 16.30
C THR A 306 -6.99 -29.66 17.05
N ARG A 307 -7.55 -29.89 18.24
CA ARG A 307 -8.12 -28.86 19.11
C ARG A 307 -7.03 -27.91 19.59
N LYS A 308 -7.21 -26.62 19.35
CA LYS A 308 -6.34 -25.58 19.91
C LYS A 308 -6.67 -25.41 21.40
N LYS A 309 -5.65 -25.42 22.26
CA LYS A 309 -5.82 -25.07 23.68
C LYS A 309 -6.32 -23.61 23.78
N ALA A 310 -7.33 -23.37 24.60
CA ALA A 310 -7.82 -22.02 24.87
C ALA A 310 -6.66 -21.15 25.38
N GLN A 311 -6.33 -20.08 24.66
CA GLN A 311 -5.43 -19.06 25.20
C GLN A 311 -6.20 -18.32 26.29
N SER A 312 -5.70 -18.37 27.53
CA SER A 312 -6.23 -17.56 28.62
C SER A 312 -6.18 -16.10 28.19
N ALA A 313 -7.31 -15.39 28.29
CA ALA A 313 -7.36 -13.96 28.04
C ALA A 313 -6.27 -13.27 28.87
N LYS A 314 -5.30 -12.60 28.22
CA LYS A 314 -4.40 -11.70 28.94
C LYS A 314 -5.28 -10.61 29.55
N PRO A 315 -5.25 -10.39 30.88
CA PRO A 315 -6.01 -9.31 31.47
C PRO A 315 -5.55 -7.99 30.84
N LEU A 316 -6.51 -7.21 30.35
CA LEU A 316 -6.29 -5.83 29.91
C LEU A 316 -5.61 -5.07 31.06
N SER A 317 -4.37 -4.63 30.85
CA SER A 317 -3.64 -3.87 31.86
C SER A 317 -4.45 -2.63 32.22
N SER A 318 -4.83 -2.53 33.49
CA SER A 318 -5.50 -1.36 34.04
C SER A 318 -4.68 -0.10 33.75
N LYS A 319 -5.27 0.85 33.02
CA LYS A 319 -4.73 2.21 32.89
C LYS A 319 -4.61 2.83 34.28
N THR A 320 -3.38 3.08 34.72
CA THR A 320 -3.08 3.91 35.90
C THR A 320 -3.62 5.32 35.67
N LYS A 321 -4.65 5.68 36.44
CA LYS A 321 -5.12 7.07 36.60
C LYS A 321 -3.97 7.88 37.23
N ARG A 322 -3.37 8.82 36.48
CA ARG A 322 -2.57 9.88 37.09
C ARG A 322 -3.54 10.91 37.69
N ARG A 323 -3.37 11.18 38.99
CA ARG A 323 -3.90 12.34 39.70
C ARG A 323 -3.08 13.58 39.34
#